data_AF-A0A8J3MLX4-F1
#
_entry.id   AF-A0A8J3MLX4-F1
#
_cell.length_a   1.000
_cell.length_b   1.000
_cell.length_c   1.000
_cell.angle_alpha   90.00
_cell.angle_beta   90.00
_cell.angle_gamma   90.00
#
_symmetry.space_group_name_H-M   'P 1'
#
loop_
_entity.id
_entity.type
_entity.pdbx_description
1 polymer ?
#
loop_
_entity_poly.entity_id
_entity_poly.type
_entity_poly.pdbx_seq_one_letter_code
_entity_poly.pdbx_strand_id
1 'polypeptide(L)'
;MEFLDLSRYEYSDFPLEMRAVGWLGREHGLQSGDPHADSRLILKELKASSVREASLTLGFHDCAFCPPGARVRGNGEFRYHTLSGNSYAAPVMILHYVEAHGYVPSQVFIEELRAGRELPWDHRAQRLMEVLFDENAELGMRCQAIVDLPRWRDPRALNALKWAMRHEDLADVASDQIGISLGEMILSGLDVGVDSEDLGYGVNYGIAQVIPGWKWAGDA
;
A
#
# COMPACT_ATOMS: atom_id res chain seq x y z
N MET A 1 -10.39 8.43 13.19
CA MET A 1 -9.83 7.54 14.23
C MET A 1 -8.39 7.94 14.42
N GLU A 2 -7.89 7.92 15.66
CA GLU A 2 -6.52 8.29 16.02
C GLU A 2 -5.87 7.10 16.73
N PHE A 3 -4.55 6.93 16.56
CA PHE A 3 -3.78 5.90 17.25
C PHE A 3 -2.47 6.49 17.74
N LEU A 4 -1.90 5.93 18.80
CA LEU A 4 -0.54 6.26 19.17
C LEU A 4 0.43 5.67 18.14
N ASP A 5 1.48 6.42 17.79
CA ASP A 5 2.52 5.91 16.91
C ASP A 5 3.13 4.63 17.51
N LEU A 6 3.34 3.65 16.64
CA LEU A 6 3.82 2.30 16.96
C LEU A 6 2.86 1.44 17.79
N SER A 7 1.68 1.93 18.16
CA SER A 7 0.66 1.07 18.76
C SER A 7 0.14 0.06 17.74
N ARG A 8 -0.56 -0.98 18.22
CA ARG A 8 -1.24 -1.90 17.31
C ARG A 8 -2.22 -1.13 16.43
N TYR A 9 -2.22 -1.44 15.14
CA TYR A 9 -3.18 -0.92 14.18
C TYR A 9 -4.45 -1.77 14.21
N GLU A 10 -5.60 -1.14 14.39
CA GLU A 10 -6.89 -1.83 14.60
C GLU A 10 -8.05 -1.24 13.75
N TYR A 11 -7.77 -0.33 12.81
CA TYR A 11 -8.84 0.31 12.02
C TYR A 11 -9.45 -0.63 10.97
N SER A 12 -8.66 -1.51 10.36
CA SER A 12 -9.15 -2.52 9.44
C SER A 12 -8.56 -3.88 9.78
N ASP A 13 -9.38 -4.92 9.69
CA ASP A 13 -8.91 -6.30 9.76
C ASP A 13 -8.05 -6.60 8.50
N PHE A 14 -6.78 -6.92 8.72
CA PHE A 14 -5.82 -7.25 7.67
C PHE A 14 -5.04 -8.50 8.07
N PRO A 15 -4.66 -9.39 7.13
CA PRO A 15 -4.02 -10.68 7.46
C PRO A 15 -2.66 -10.59 8.15
N LEU A 16 -2.04 -9.41 8.18
CA LEU A 16 -0.75 -9.18 8.81
C LEU A 16 -0.94 -8.24 10.00
N GLU A 17 -0.24 -8.54 11.10
CA GLU A 17 -0.14 -7.60 12.20
C GLU A 17 0.60 -6.34 11.74
N MET A 18 0.02 -5.18 12.02
CA MET A 18 0.58 -3.89 11.67
C MET A 18 0.61 -2.96 12.88
N ARG A 19 1.56 -2.03 12.84
CA ARG A 19 1.64 -0.92 13.78
C ARG A 19 1.14 0.37 13.12
N ALA A 20 0.43 1.18 13.87
CA ALA A 20 -0.07 2.47 13.40
C ALA A 20 1.08 3.48 13.36
N VAL A 21 1.15 4.28 12.29
CA VAL A 21 2.04 5.45 12.22
C VAL A 21 1.28 6.61 11.56
N GLY A 22 1.34 7.80 12.14
CA GLY A 22 0.75 8.99 11.54
C GLY A 22 -0.78 9.03 11.55
N TRP A 23 -1.44 8.20 12.36
CA TRP A 23 -2.89 8.25 12.60
C TRP A 23 -3.21 9.33 13.64
N LEU A 24 -2.97 10.57 13.25
CA LEU A 24 -3.00 11.74 14.12
C LEU A 24 -4.37 12.43 14.10
N GLY A 25 -4.69 13.10 15.20
CA GLY A 25 -5.78 14.07 15.25
C GLY A 25 -5.74 14.89 16.53
N ARG A 26 -6.91 15.39 16.98
CA ARG A 26 -6.97 16.36 18.09
C ARG A 26 -6.80 15.71 19.45
N GLU A 27 -7.13 14.43 19.58
CA GLU A 27 -7.08 13.72 20.86
C GLU A 27 -5.63 13.45 21.27
N HIS A 28 -4.82 12.92 20.35
CA HIS A 28 -3.42 12.57 20.62
C HIS A 28 -2.43 13.64 20.11
N GLY A 29 -2.89 14.59 19.30
CA GLY A 29 -2.05 15.65 18.76
C GLY A 29 -1.01 15.14 17.76
N LEU A 30 0.02 15.96 17.52
CA LEU A 30 1.19 15.56 16.75
C LEU A 30 2.13 14.76 17.64
N GLN A 31 2.43 13.52 17.24
CA GLN A 31 3.24 12.58 18.02
C GLN A 31 4.70 12.56 17.55
N SER A 32 5.26 13.75 17.28
CA SER A 32 6.56 13.87 16.64
C SER A 32 7.68 13.21 17.46
N GLY A 33 8.57 12.50 16.75
CA GLY A 33 9.86 12.04 17.24
C GLY A 33 10.86 13.20 17.42
N ASP A 34 12.13 12.97 17.10
CA ASP A 34 13.19 13.97 17.29
C ASP A 34 12.89 15.29 16.52
N PRO A 35 12.67 16.43 17.20
CA PRO A 35 12.38 17.70 16.56
C PRO A 35 13.55 18.26 15.75
N HIS A 36 14.75 17.71 15.91
CA HIS A 36 15.94 18.07 15.14
C HIS A 36 16.15 17.24 13.87
N ALA A 37 15.31 16.23 13.64
CA ALA A 37 15.39 15.42 12.44
C ALA A 37 15.11 16.27 11.18
N ASP A 38 15.85 15.99 10.10
CA ASP A 38 15.66 16.70 8.83
C ASP A 38 14.33 16.29 8.18
N SER A 39 13.31 17.12 8.37
CA SER A 39 11.95 16.89 7.87
C SER A 39 11.88 16.77 6.35
N ARG A 40 12.80 17.41 5.60
CA ARG A 40 12.84 17.28 4.13
C ARG A 40 13.36 15.91 3.72
N LEU A 41 14.38 15.41 4.42
CA LEU A 41 14.90 14.07 4.19
C LEU A 41 13.84 13.01 4.53
N ILE A 42 13.17 13.15 5.67
CA ILE A 42 12.05 12.27 6.08
C ILE A 42 10.94 12.28 5.04
N LEU A 43 10.49 13.45 4.61
CA LEU A 43 9.44 13.57 3.60
C LEU A 43 9.83 12.87 2.29
N LYS A 44 11.09 13.01 1.88
CA LYS A 44 11.62 12.32 0.69
C LYS A 44 11.59 10.80 0.86
N GLU A 45 11.98 10.29 2.02
CA GLU A 45 12.00 8.85 2.33
C GLU A 45 10.60 8.26 2.39
N LEU A 46 9.64 8.98 2.99
CA LEU A 46 8.24 8.61 2.99
C LEU A 46 7.69 8.59 1.57
N LYS A 47 7.82 9.68 0.80
CA LYS A 47 7.36 9.73 -0.60
C LYS A 47 7.93 8.59 -1.44
N ALA A 48 9.19 8.22 -1.22
CA ALA A 48 9.82 7.10 -1.93
C ALA A 48 9.32 5.70 -1.50
N SER A 49 8.75 5.60 -0.29
CA SER A 49 8.24 4.34 0.28
C SER A 49 6.71 4.20 0.17
N SER A 50 5.99 5.32 0.02
CA SER A 50 4.55 5.41 -0.17
C SER A 50 4.17 5.14 -1.64
N VAL A 51 4.48 3.94 -2.12
CA VAL A 51 4.39 3.58 -3.55
C VAL A 51 2.98 3.22 -4.01
N ARG A 52 2.13 2.76 -3.08
CA ARG A 52 0.76 2.29 -3.40
C ARG A 52 -0.18 2.53 -2.24
N GLU A 53 -1.31 3.16 -2.54
CA GLU A 53 -2.43 3.32 -1.61
C GLU A 53 -3.22 2.01 -1.51
N ALA A 54 -3.64 1.68 -0.29
CA ALA A 54 -4.44 0.52 0.06
C ALA A 54 -5.67 0.95 0.86
N SER A 55 -6.63 0.03 1.05
CA SER A 55 -7.87 0.26 1.81
C SER A 55 -8.59 1.59 1.49
N LEU A 56 -8.72 1.94 0.20
CA LEU A 56 -9.52 3.09 -0.20
C LEU A 56 -10.94 2.97 0.36
N THR A 57 -11.49 4.08 0.84
CA THR A 57 -12.80 4.11 1.51
C THR A 57 -13.81 4.94 0.72
N LEU A 58 -15.11 4.82 1.03
CA LEU A 58 -16.13 5.70 0.44
C LEU A 58 -16.09 7.14 0.99
N GLY A 59 -15.37 7.39 2.09
CA GLY A 59 -15.28 8.70 2.77
C GLY A 59 -13.91 9.35 2.63
N PHE A 60 -13.70 10.47 3.32
CA PHE A 60 -12.37 11.13 3.38
C PHE A 60 -12.01 11.45 4.82
N HIS A 61 -10.72 11.38 5.13
CA HIS A 61 -10.18 11.93 6.36
C HIS A 61 -9.79 13.39 6.13
N ASP A 62 -10.47 14.30 6.82
CA ASP A 62 -10.13 15.73 6.83
C ASP A 62 -8.97 15.99 7.82
N CYS A 63 -7.97 16.77 7.39
CA CYS A 63 -6.88 17.19 8.29
C CYS A 63 -7.43 17.97 9.50
N ALA A 64 -7.18 17.48 10.70
CA ALA A 64 -7.64 18.12 11.92
C ALA A 64 -6.78 19.32 12.36
N PHE A 65 -5.59 19.49 11.78
CA PHE A 65 -4.61 20.50 12.17
C PHE A 65 -4.58 21.72 11.25
N CYS A 66 -5.14 21.61 10.04
CA CYS A 66 -5.28 22.73 9.13
C CYS A 66 -6.24 23.80 9.69
N PRO A 67 -6.01 25.08 9.37
CA PRO A 67 -6.93 26.14 9.75
C PRO A 67 -8.30 25.93 9.08
N PRO A 68 -9.39 26.45 9.68
CA PRO A 68 -10.71 26.41 9.06
C PRO A 68 -10.68 26.93 7.61
N GLY A 69 -11.19 26.14 6.67
CA GLY A 69 -11.23 26.47 5.24
C GLY A 69 -10.10 25.87 4.39
N ALA A 70 -8.99 25.43 5.00
CA ALA A 70 -7.91 24.71 4.31
C ALA A 70 -8.11 23.18 4.42
N ARG A 71 -9.14 22.65 3.74
CA ARG A 71 -9.48 21.22 3.84
C ARG A 71 -8.58 20.36 2.94
N VAL A 72 -7.45 19.92 3.49
CA VAL A 72 -6.71 18.80 2.90
C VAL A 72 -7.35 17.49 3.33
N ARG A 73 -7.58 16.61 2.36
CA ARG A 73 -8.28 15.33 2.51
C ARG A 73 -7.38 14.19 2.06
N GLY A 74 -7.46 13.08 2.77
CA GLY A 74 -6.87 11.81 2.38
C GLY A 74 -7.92 10.71 2.32
N ASN A 75 -7.65 9.69 1.50
CA ASN A 75 -8.45 8.48 1.41
C ASN A 75 -7.52 7.26 1.45
N GLY A 76 -7.88 6.24 2.23
CA GLY A 76 -7.07 5.04 2.39
C GLY A 76 -5.77 5.24 3.17
N GLU A 77 -4.85 4.32 2.94
CA GLU A 77 -3.61 4.19 3.71
C GLU A 77 -2.43 3.73 2.86
N PHE A 78 -1.23 4.03 3.32
CA PHE A 78 -0.01 3.35 2.90
C PHE A 78 0.30 2.22 3.88
N ARG A 79 0.77 1.10 3.34
CA ARG A 79 1.32 0.01 4.12
C ARG A 79 2.80 -0.15 3.81
N TYR A 80 3.59 -0.27 4.87
CA TYR A 80 5.04 -0.41 4.78
C TYR A 80 5.42 -1.75 5.37
N HIS A 81 6.14 -2.58 4.61
CA HIS A 81 6.76 -3.79 5.11
C HIS A 81 8.27 -3.58 5.11
N THR A 82 8.92 -3.92 6.22
CA THR A 82 10.35 -3.64 6.42
C THR A 82 11.16 -4.93 6.49
N LEU A 83 12.48 -4.83 6.30
CA LEU A 83 13.40 -5.98 6.35
C LEU A 83 13.46 -6.66 7.72
N SER A 84 13.12 -5.95 8.80
CA SER A 84 13.06 -6.50 10.16
C SER A 84 11.86 -7.43 10.38
N GLY A 85 10.97 -7.55 9.39
CA GLY A 85 9.74 -8.33 9.50
C GLY A 85 8.54 -7.53 10.02
N ASN A 86 8.72 -6.25 10.36
CA ASN A 86 7.63 -5.40 10.83
C ASN A 86 6.78 -4.87 9.67
N SER A 87 5.50 -4.60 9.96
CA SER A 87 4.58 -3.95 9.05
C SER A 87 3.93 -2.75 9.72
N TYR A 88 3.71 -1.69 8.95
CA TYR A 88 3.12 -0.45 9.42
C TYR A 88 1.98 -0.03 8.51
N ALA A 89 0.94 0.55 9.09
CA ALA A 89 -0.14 1.21 8.37
C ALA A 89 -0.15 2.69 8.73
N ALA A 90 -0.19 3.55 7.72
CA ALA A 90 -0.32 4.98 7.89
C ALA A 90 -1.41 5.54 6.98
N PRO A 91 -2.24 6.49 7.43
CA PRO A 91 -3.17 7.13 6.52
C PRO A 91 -2.37 7.86 5.42
N VAL A 92 -2.93 8.02 4.21
CA VAL A 92 -2.23 8.77 3.15
C VAL A 92 -1.84 10.19 3.56
N MET A 93 -2.55 10.72 4.57
CA MET A 93 -2.30 12.00 5.22
C MET A 93 -0.95 12.11 5.94
N ILE A 94 -0.23 11.01 6.16
CA ILE A 94 1.10 11.03 6.78
C ILE A 94 2.05 12.00 6.05
N LEU A 95 2.01 12.03 4.71
CA LEU A 95 2.84 12.93 3.90
C LEU A 95 2.50 14.40 4.16
N HIS A 96 1.22 14.72 4.22
CA HIS A 96 0.75 16.06 4.53
C HIS A 96 1.12 16.49 5.94
N TYR A 97 1.01 15.60 6.92
CA TYR A 97 1.38 15.91 8.31
C TYR A 97 2.87 16.26 8.43
N VAL A 98 3.75 15.53 7.75
CA VAL A 98 5.18 15.86 7.73
C VAL A 98 5.42 17.20 7.05
N GLU A 99 4.83 17.41 5.87
CA GLU A 99 5.09 18.59 5.03
C GLU A 99 4.51 19.89 5.60
N ALA A 100 3.27 19.85 6.11
CA ALA A 100 2.51 21.03 6.49
C ALA A 100 2.45 21.27 8.00
N HIS A 101 2.62 20.22 8.81
CA HIS A 101 2.42 20.27 10.26
C HIS A 101 3.66 19.92 11.07
N GLY A 102 4.80 19.64 10.42
CA GLY A 102 6.05 19.33 11.12
C GLY A 102 5.98 18.03 11.93
N TYR A 103 5.08 17.12 11.55
CA TYR A 103 5.09 15.77 12.09
C TYR A 103 6.40 15.08 11.73
N VAL A 104 7.02 14.42 12.69
CA VAL A 104 8.22 13.61 12.51
C VAL A 104 7.85 12.19 12.96
N PRO A 105 7.75 11.19 12.06
CA PRO A 105 7.48 9.83 12.47
C PRO A 105 8.54 9.32 13.45
N SER A 106 8.21 8.29 14.24
CA SER A 106 9.16 7.70 15.19
C SER A 106 10.47 7.29 14.51
N GLN A 107 11.59 7.47 15.23
CA GLN A 107 12.92 7.13 14.73
C GLN A 107 13.03 5.63 14.34
N VAL A 108 12.39 4.75 15.12
CA VAL A 108 12.33 3.30 14.84
C VAL A 108 11.75 3.05 13.44
N PHE A 109 10.62 3.67 13.11
CA PHE A 109 10.00 3.51 11.80
C PHE A 109 10.88 4.04 10.67
N ILE A 110 11.48 5.22 10.85
CA ILE A 110 12.37 5.84 9.85
C ILE A 110 13.60 4.97 9.58
N GLU A 111 14.24 4.45 10.63
CA GLU A 111 15.40 3.57 10.51
C GLU A 111 15.07 2.30 9.73
N GLU A 112 13.90 1.71 9.98
CA GLU A 112 13.47 0.52 9.25
C GLU A 112 13.14 0.80 7.79
N LEU A 113 12.56 1.97 7.46
CA LEU A 113 12.37 2.38 6.07
C LEU A 113 13.70 2.58 5.34
N ARG A 114 14.72 3.08 6.03
CA ARG A 114 16.07 3.30 5.48
C ARG A 114 16.87 2.02 5.29
N ALA A 115 16.59 0.98 6.07
CA ALA A 115 17.35 -0.28 6.06
C ALA A 115 17.33 -0.99 4.69
N GLY A 116 16.27 -0.79 3.90
CA GLY A 116 16.19 -1.28 2.53
C GLY A 116 14.75 -1.58 2.09
N ARG A 117 14.58 -1.80 0.78
CA ARG A 117 13.26 -2.02 0.14
C ARG A 117 13.11 -3.37 -0.56
N GLU A 118 14.20 -4.14 -0.67
CA GLU A 118 14.17 -5.45 -1.33
C GLU A 118 13.81 -6.52 -0.30
N LEU A 119 12.52 -6.83 -0.20
CA LEU A 119 12.01 -7.77 0.78
C LEU A 119 12.35 -9.21 0.36
N PRO A 120 13.03 -10.00 1.21
CA PRO A 120 13.10 -11.44 0.98
C PRO A 120 11.72 -12.05 1.18
N TRP A 121 11.41 -13.10 0.44
CA TRP A 121 10.20 -13.87 0.70
C TRP A 121 10.22 -14.41 2.13
N ASP A 122 9.21 -14.06 2.91
CA ASP A 122 9.10 -14.38 4.32
C ASP A 122 7.69 -14.83 4.69
N HIS A 123 7.44 -14.98 5.99
CA HIS A 123 6.16 -15.41 6.52
C HIS A 123 5.00 -14.47 6.16
N ARG A 124 5.25 -13.17 5.91
CA ARG A 124 4.21 -12.20 5.54
C ARG A 124 3.75 -12.43 4.12
N ALA A 125 4.70 -12.56 3.17
CA ALA A 125 4.39 -12.92 1.79
C ALA A 125 3.63 -14.25 1.71
N GLN A 126 4.12 -15.23 2.47
CA GLN A 126 3.48 -16.54 2.58
C GLN A 126 2.05 -16.43 3.10
N ARG A 127 1.83 -15.65 4.17
CA ARG A 127 0.50 -15.45 4.75
C ARG A 127 -0.47 -14.74 3.80
N LEU A 128 -0.02 -13.71 3.08
CA LEU A 128 -0.84 -13.03 2.08
C LEU A 128 -1.23 -13.99 0.94
N MET A 129 -0.29 -14.83 0.49
CA MET A 129 -0.55 -15.84 -0.53
C MET A 129 -1.55 -16.90 -0.05
N GLU A 130 -1.43 -17.35 1.20
CA GLU A 130 -2.40 -18.28 1.81
C GLU A 130 -3.80 -17.67 1.87
N VAL A 131 -3.93 -16.42 2.29
CA VAL A 131 -5.23 -15.73 2.30
C VAL A 131 -5.79 -15.58 0.91
N LEU A 132 -4.98 -15.23 -0.09
CA LEU A 132 -5.44 -15.10 -1.46
C LEU A 132 -6.06 -16.40 -2.01
N PHE A 133 -5.47 -17.54 -1.66
CA PHE A 133 -5.93 -18.87 -2.09
C PHE A 133 -7.02 -19.48 -1.20
N ASP A 134 -7.30 -18.93 -0.03
CA ASP A 134 -8.36 -19.44 0.84
C ASP A 134 -9.73 -18.95 0.36
N GLU A 135 -10.52 -19.85 -0.23
CA GLU A 135 -11.88 -19.57 -0.70
C GLU A 135 -12.84 -19.18 0.44
N ASN A 136 -12.51 -19.50 1.69
CA ASN A 136 -13.30 -19.11 2.86
C ASN A 136 -12.88 -17.77 3.45
N ALA A 137 -11.75 -17.20 3.00
CA ALA A 137 -11.33 -15.88 3.44
C ALA A 137 -12.29 -14.81 2.89
N GLU A 138 -12.49 -13.75 3.66
CA GLU A 138 -13.29 -12.61 3.22
C GLU A 138 -12.71 -12.05 1.91
N LEU A 139 -13.58 -11.81 0.93
CA LEU A 139 -13.18 -11.32 -0.39
C LEU A 139 -12.35 -10.04 -0.31
N GLY A 140 -12.71 -9.13 0.61
CA GLY A 140 -11.93 -7.92 0.89
C GLY A 140 -10.48 -8.23 1.26
N MET A 141 -10.22 -9.20 2.14
CA MET A 141 -8.87 -9.61 2.53
C MET A 141 -8.09 -10.20 1.36
N ARG A 142 -8.74 -11.01 0.52
CA ARG A 142 -8.15 -11.58 -0.71
C ARG A 142 -7.74 -10.46 -1.68
N CYS A 143 -8.58 -9.44 -1.85
CA CYS A 143 -8.26 -8.24 -2.63
C CYS A 143 -7.10 -7.45 -2.03
N GLN A 144 -7.03 -7.30 -0.70
CA GLN A 144 -5.91 -6.63 -0.06
C GLN A 144 -4.59 -7.41 -0.21
N ALA A 145 -4.63 -8.74 -0.26
CA ALA A 145 -3.44 -9.55 -0.56
C ALA A 145 -2.91 -9.31 -1.99
N ILE A 146 -3.80 -9.13 -2.97
CA ILE A 146 -3.44 -8.75 -4.35
C ILE A 146 -2.65 -7.44 -4.38
N VAL A 147 -3.05 -6.46 -3.54
CA VAL A 147 -2.41 -5.14 -3.45
C VAL A 147 -0.99 -5.21 -2.87
N ASP A 148 -0.77 -6.03 -1.83
CA ASP A 148 0.48 -6.02 -1.07
C ASP A 148 1.52 -7.06 -1.54
N LEU A 149 1.11 -8.19 -2.11
CA LEU A 149 2.01 -9.25 -2.59
C LEU A 149 3.12 -8.77 -3.56
N PRO A 150 2.90 -7.83 -4.50
CA PRO A 150 3.94 -7.34 -5.40
C PRO A 150 5.17 -6.76 -4.71
N ARG A 151 5.06 -6.33 -3.44
CA ARG A 151 6.17 -5.73 -2.69
C ARG A 151 7.37 -6.67 -2.53
N TRP A 152 7.16 -7.98 -2.60
CA TRP A 152 8.23 -8.98 -2.52
C TRP A 152 8.97 -9.21 -3.84
N ARG A 153 8.44 -8.74 -4.98
CA ARG A 153 9.06 -8.89 -6.31
C ARG A 153 9.55 -10.31 -6.59
N ASP A 154 8.77 -11.28 -6.12
CA ASP A 154 9.11 -12.69 -6.18
C ASP A 154 8.23 -13.40 -7.23
N PRO A 155 8.78 -14.36 -8.02
CA PRO A 155 8.01 -15.14 -8.96
C PRO A 155 6.77 -15.84 -8.35
N ARG A 156 6.79 -16.17 -7.06
CA ARG A 156 5.62 -16.72 -6.34
C ARG A 156 4.48 -15.73 -6.25
N ALA A 157 4.76 -14.46 -5.92
CA ALA A 157 3.76 -13.41 -5.93
C ALA A 157 3.18 -13.23 -7.35
N LEU A 158 4.04 -13.24 -8.37
CA LEU A 158 3.60 -13.16 -9.76
C LEU A 158 2.64 -14.31 -10.13
N ASN A 159 2.99 -15.55 -9.78
CA ASN A 159 2.15 -16.71 -10.05
C ASN A 159 0.81 -16.63 -9.30
N ALA A 160 0.80 -16.11 -8.07
CA ALA A 160 -0.41 -15.89 -7.31
C ALA A 160 -1.33 -14.84 -7.98
N LEU A 161 -0.77 -13.75 -8.52
CA LEU A 161 -1.53 -12.74 -9.27
C LEU A 161 -2.11 -13.31 -10.57
N LYS A 162 -1.33 -14.12 -11.30
CA LYS A 162 -1.82 -14.82 -12.51
C LYS A 162 -2.96 -15.79 -12.20
N TRP A 163 -2.90 -16.45 -11.03
CA TRP A 163 -4.00 -17.28 -10.57
C TRP A 163 -5.23 -16.43 -10.25
N ALA A 164 -5.08 -15.32 -9.51
CA ALA A 164 -6.18 -14.43 -9.15
C ALA A 164 -6.90 -13.88 -10.39
N MET A 165 -6.14 -13.55 -11.43
CA MET A 165 -6.67 -13.11 -12.73
C MET A 165 -7.61 -14.12 -13.40
N ARG A 166 -7.44 -15.41 -13.11
CA ARG A 166 -8.25 -16.51 -13.68
C ARG A 166 -9.35 -16.99 -12.74
N HIS A 167 -9.40 -16.47 -11.52
CA HIS A 167 -10.40 -16.82 -10.53
C HIS A 167 -11.62 -15.91 -10.69
N GLU A 168 -12.79 -16.49 -10.90
CA GLU A 168 -14.03 -15.78 -11.27
C GLU A 168 -14.32 -14.57 -10.37
N ASP A 169 -14.47 -14.78 -9.05
CA ASP A 169 -14.80 -13.69 -8.12
C ASP A 169 -13.75 -12.58 -8.09
N LEU A 170 -12.47 -12.93 -8.05
CA LEU A 170 -11.37 -11.95 -7.95
C LEU A 170 -11.18 -11.19 -9.26
N ALA A 171 -11.35 -11.85 -10.39
CA ALA A 171 -11.32 -11.21 -11.69
C ALA A 171 -12.48 -10.23 -11.87
N ASP A 172 -13.66 -10.52 -11.30
CA ASP A 172 -14.81 -9.62 -11.35
C ASP A 172 -14.60 -8.38 -10.47
N VAL A 173 -14.19 -8.56 -9.21
CA VAL A 173 -14.17 -7.45 -8.24
C VAL A 173 -12.84 -6.70 -8.14
N ALA A 174 -11.74 -7.27 -8.63
CA ALA A 174 -10.39 -6.73 -8.41
C ALA A 174 -9.52 -6.78 -9.67
N SER A 175 -10.11 -6.88 -10.87
CA SER A 175 -9.34 -6.95 -12.12
C SER A 175 -8.38 -5.76 -12.32
N ASP A 176 -8.81 -4.54 -11.96
CA ASP A 176 -7.96 -3.34 -12.00
C ASP A 176 -6.77 -3.45 -11.03
N GLN A 177 -7.03 -3.88 -9.79
CA GLN A 177 -5.99 -4.05 -8.78
C GLN A 177 -5.00 -5.17 -9.13
N ILE A 178 -5.49 -6.27 -9.71
CA ILE A 178 -4.66 -7.32 -10.30
C ILE A 178 -3.78 -6.73 -11.41
N GLY A 179 -4.37 -5.92 -12.30
CA GLY A 179 -3.65 -5.23 -13.37
C GLY A 179 -2.53 -4.33 -12.85
N ILE A 180 -2.83 -3.46 -11.88
CA ILE A 180 -1.84 -2.59 -11.22
C ILE A 180 -0.71 -3.44 -10.63
N SER A 181 -1.05 -4.50 -9.89
CA SER A 181 -0.08 -5.42 -9.28
C SER A 181 0.80 -6.11 -10.32
N LEU A 182 0.24 -6.57 -11.45
CA LEU A 182 1.02 -7.14 -12.53
C LEU A 182 1.95 -6.11 -13.18
N GLY A 183 1.46 -4.87 -13.38
CA GLY A 183 2.26 -3.76 -13.89
C GLY A 183 3.48 -3.44 -13.02
N GLU A 184 3.30 -3.42 -11.70
CA GLU A 184 4.40 -3.26 -10.74
C GLU A 184 5.46 -4.37 -10.84
N MET A 185 5.01 -5.60 -11.10
CA MET A 185 5.91 -6.76 -11.29
C MET A 185 6.69 -6.66 -12.61
N ILE A 186 6.06 -6.19 -13.70
CA ILE A 186 6.74 -5.92 -14.98
C ILE A 186 7.81 -4.84 -14.80
N LEU A 187 7.49 -3.73 -14.13
CA LEU A 187 8.47 -2.66 -13.85
C LEU A 187 9.62 -3.12 -12.96
N SER A 188 9.40 -4.16 -12.15
CA SER A 188 10.43 -4.80 -11.35
C SER A 188 11.31 -5.77 -12.14
N GLY A 189 11.07 -5.94 -13.44
CA GLY A 189 11.86 -6.76 -14.35
C GLY A 189 11.44 -8.24 -14.40
N LEU A 190 10.29 -8.60 -13.82
CA LEU A 190 9.77 -9.96 -13.92
C LEU A 190 9.00 -10.15 -15.22
N ASP A 191 9.30 -11.25 -15.92
CA ASP A 191 8.55 -11.65 -17.10
C ASP A 191 7.17 -12.18 -16.70
N VAL A 192 6.15 -11.37 -16.98
CA VAL A 192 4.77 -11.74 -16.72
C VAL A 192 4.22 -12.65 -17.82
N GLY A 193 4.83 -12.75 -19.00
CA GLY A 193 4.40 -13.67 -20.05
C GLY A 193 2.91 -13.56 -20.39
N VAL A 194 2.39 -12.33 -20.40
CA VAL A 194 1.00 -12.02 -20.77
C VAL A 194 1.03 -11.09 -21.97
N ASP A 195 0.24 -11.42 -23.00
CA ASP A 195 -0.05 -10.50 -24.09
C ASP A 195 -1.25 -9.64 -23.70
N SER A 196 -1.19 -8.34 -24.00
CA SER A 196 -2.30 -7.39 -23.82
C SER A 196 -3.60 -7.87 -24.47
N GLU A 197 -3.53 -8.63 -25.58
CA GLU A 197 -4.70 -9.14 -26.29
C GLU A 197 -5.43 -10.27 -25.52
N ASP A 198 -4.70 -10.99 -24.67
CA ASP A 198 -5.24 -12.10 -23.85
C ASP A 198 -5.83 -11.62 -22.51
N LEU A 199 -5.69 -10.32 -22.20
CA LEU A 199 -6.09 -9.75 -20.92
C LEU A 199 -7.45 -9.09 -20.98
N GLY A 200 -8.26 -9.31 -19.94
CA GLY A 200 -9.54 -8.64 -19.76
C GLY A 200 -9.41 -7.14 -19.53
N TYR A 201 -10.54 -6.42 -19.64
CA TYR A 201 -10.55 -4.96 -19.60
C TYR A 201 -9.97 -4.38 -18.30
N GLY A 202 -10.47 -4.79 -17.14
CA GLY A 202 -9.97 -4.25 -15.88
C GLY A 202 -8.47 -4.46 -15.70
N VAL A 203 -7.94 -5.62 -16.11
CA VAL A 203 -6.52 -5.96 -15.95
C VAL A 203 -5.63 -5.05 -16.80
N ASN A 204 -5.94 -4.91 -18.09
CA ASN A 204 -5.19 -4.00 -18.96
C ASN A 204 -5.30 -2.54 -18.50
N TYR A 205 -6.50 -2.09 -18.10
CA TYR A 205 -6.70 -0.76 -17.55
C TYR A 205 -5.80 -0.52 -16.33
N GLY A 206 -5.73 -1.51 -15.41
CA GLY A 206 -4.85 -1.46 -14.25
C GLY A 206 -3.37 -1.40 -14.60
N ILE A 207 -2.90 -2.20 -15.56
CA ILE A 207 -1.51 -2.15 -16.03
C ILE A 207 -1.19 -0.77 -16.60
N ALA A 208 -2.10 -0.18 -17.38
CA ALA A 208 -1.92 1.15 -17.97
C ALA A 208 -1.84 2.29 -16.94
N GLN A 209 -2.37 2.11 -15.72
CA GLN A 209 -2.18 3.07 -14.63
C GLN A 209 -0.72 3.15 -14.15
N VAL A 210 0.05 2.08 -14.34
CA VAL A 210 1.41 1.94 -13.79
C VAL A 210 2.48 1.98 -14.88
N ILE A 211 2.18 1.45 -16.07
CA ILE A 211 3.11 1.41 -17.21
C ILE A 211 2.68 2.42 -18.28
N PRO A 212 3.37 3.59 -18.37
CA PRO A 212 3.05 4.58 -19.39
C PRO A 212 3.19 4.00 -20.80
N GLY A 213 2.15 4.16 -21.62
CA GLY A 213 2.15 3.71 -23.01
C GLY A 213 1.87 2.22 -23.20
N TRP A 214 1.38 1.52 -22.17
CA TRP A 214 0.74 0.21 -22.34
C TRP A 214 -0.42 0.35 -23.33
N LYS A 215 -0.37 -0.39 -24.45
CA LYS A 215 -1.38 -0.32 -25.51
C LYS A 215 -2.20 -1.58 -25.53
N TRP A 216 -3.49 -1.43 -25.77
CA TRP A 216 -4.43 -2.54 -25.84
C TRP A 216 -5.73 -2.10 -26.54
N ALA A 217 -6.59 -3.07 -26.88
CA ALA A 217 -7.78 -2.82 -27.71
C ALA A 217 -8.79 -1.81 -27.11
N GLY A 218 -8.71 -1.52 -25.81
CA GLY A 218 -9.56 -0.53 -25.12
C GLY A 218 -9.16 0.94 -25.33
N ASP A 219 -8.01 1.22 -25.97
CA ASP A 219 -7.53 2.58 -26.26
C ASP A 219 -8.07 3.18 -27.58
N ALA A 220 -8.92 2.42 -28.31
CA ALA A 220 -9.45 2.77 -29.63
C ALA A 220 -10.87 3.35 -29.59
#